data_AF-A0A402AWV6-F1
#
_entry.id   AF-A0A402AWV6-F1
#
_cell.length_a   1.000
_cell.length_b   1.000
_cell.length_c   1.000
_cell.angle_alpha   90.00
_cell.angle_beta   90.00
_cell.angle_gamma   90.00
#
_symmetry.space_group_name_H-M   'P 1'
#
loop_
_entity.id
_entity.type
_entity.pdbx_description
1 polymer ?
#
loop_
_entity_poly.entity_id
_entity_poly.type
_entity_poly.pdbx_seq_one_letter_code
_entity_poly.pdbx_strand_id
1 'polypeptide(L)'
;MAHLRFMNPQNSKITGSLKRAQQLIRSQYVYLEEHPDLAPKNFRRLCKISQRFEALSRLHPQDVDEAELNRLLQELSSIIASMQQAA
;
A
#
# COMPACT_ATOMS: atom_id res chain seq x y z
N MET A 1 5.18 -7.17 -37.10
CA MET A 1 5.77 -7.51 -35.78
C MET A 1 5.58 -6.32 -34.86
N ALA A 2 4.67 -6.42 -33.89
CA ALA A 2 4.43 -5.35 -32.93
C ALA A 2 5.64 -5.25 -32.00
N HIS A 3 6.37 -4.15 -32.06
CA HIS A 3 7.43 -3.85 -31.09
C HIS A 3 6.78 -3.77 -29.71
N LEU A 4 6.98 -4.81 -28.90
CA LEU A 4 6.79 -4.73 -27.45
C LEU A 4 7.68 -3.58 -26.97
N ARG A 5 7.07 -2.39 -26.80
CA ARG A 5 7.69 -1.30 -26.05
C ARG A 5 8.07 -1.91 -24.71
N PHE A 6 9.36 -2.14 -24.49
CA PHE A 6 9.91 -2.56 -23.21
C PHE A 6 9.35 -1.61 -22.16
N MET A 7 8.39 -2.08 -21.37
CA MET A 7 7.87 -1.32 -20.26
C MET A 7 9.05 -1.03 -19.35
N ASN A 8 9.28 0.25 -19.03
CA ASN A 8 10.36 0.67 -18.15
C ASN A 8 10.30 -0.19 -16.87
N PRO A 9 11.34 -1.00 -16.56
CA PRO A 9 11.33 -1.91 -15.41
C PRO A 9 11.00 -1.22 -14.10
N GLN A 10 11.40 0.05 -13.97
CA GLN A 10 11.15 0.90 -12.82
C GLN A 10 9.66 1.23 -12.66
N ASN A 11 9.00 1.62 -13.75
CA ASN A 11 7.56 1.89 -13.77
C ASN A 11 6.75 0.64 -13.41
N SER A 12 7.17 -0.53 -13.91
CA SER A 12 6.58 -1.82 -13.58
C SER A 12 6.74 -2.14 -12.09
N LYS A 13 7.91 -1.86 -11.51
CA LYS A 13 8.18 -2.06 -10.07
C LYS A 13 7.30 -1.15 -9.21
N ILE A 14 7.22 0.14 -9.53
CA ILE A 14 6.39 1.12 -8.80
C ILE A 14 4.92 0.70 -8.83
N THR A 15 4.39 0.41 -10.03
CA THR A 15 3.01 -0.04 -10.21
C THR A 15 2.73 -1.33 -9.43
N GLY A 16 3.66 -2.29 -9.47
CA GLY A 16 3.55 -3.54 -8.73
C GLY A 16 3.56 -3.35 -7.22
N SER A 17 4.42 -2.46 -6.70
CA SER A 17 4.46 -2.13 -5.28
C SER A 17 3.17 -1.46 -4.79
N LEU A 18 2.64 -0.50 -5.56
CA LEU A 18 1.38 0.17 -5.24
C LEU A 18 0.21 -0.82 -5.19
N LYS A 19 0.08 -1.69 -6.20
CA LYS A 19 -0.97 -2.72 -6.25
C LYS A 19 -0.89 -3.67 -5.06
N ARG A 20 0.31 -4.18 -4.73
CA ARG A 20 0.51 -5.07 -3.59
C ARG A 20 0.19 -4.38 -2.26
N ALA A 21 0.59 -3.12 -2.09
CA ALA A 21 0.27 -2.35 -0.89
C ALA A 21 -1.24 -2.19 -0.72
N GLN A 22 -1.97 -1.83 -1.79
CA GLN A 22 -3.42 -1.70 -1.76
C GLN A 22 -4.14 -3.03 -1.48
N GLN A 23 -3.66 -4.14 -2.05
CA GLN A 23 -4.17 -5.48 -1.74
C GLN A 23 -3.95 -5.85 -0.27
N LEU A 24 -2.76 -5.56 0.26
CA LEU A 24 -2.43 -5.81 1.65
C LEU A 24 -3.32 -4.99 2.59
N ILE A 25 -3.53 -3.70 2.32
CA ILE A 25 -4.45 -2.85 3.09
C ILE A 25 -5.86 -3.45 3.12
N ARG A 26 -6.36 -3.94 1.97
CA ARG A 26 -7.67 -4.60 1.90
C ARG A 26 -7.74 -5.85 2.78
N SER A 27 -6.70 -6.68 2.79
CA SER A 27 -6.68 -7.85 3.67
C SER A 27 -6.64 -7.47 5.15
N GLN A 28 -6.01 -6.34 5.50
CA GLN A 28 -6.02 -5.85 6.87
C GLN A 28 -7.39 -5.32 7.30
N TYR A 29 -8.21 -4.77 6.39
CA TYR A 29 -9.59 -4.42 6.74
C TYR A 29 -10.42 -5.64 7.09
N VAL A 30 -10.33 -6.71 6.29
CA VAL A 30 -10.99 -7.99 6.59
C VAL A 30 -10.53 -8.53 7.95
N TYR A 31 -9.22 -8.50 8.21
CA TYR A 31 -8.68 -8.89 9.51
C TYR A 31 -9.25 -8.07 10.67
N LEU A 32 -9.40 -6.76 10.54
CA LEU A 32 -10.01 -5.92 11.58
C LEU A 32 -11.52 -6.14 11.75
N GLU A 33 -12.22 -6.61 10.71
CA GLU A 33 -13.62 -7.04 10.82
C GLU A 33 -13.73 -8.32 11.65
N GLU A 34 -12.76 -9.22 11.55
CA GLU A 34 -12.65 -10.45 12.36
C GLU A 34 -12.17 -10.17 13.81
N HIS A 35 -11.44 -9.07 14.03
CA HIS A 35 -10.87 -8.65 15.31
C HIS A 35 -11.34 -7.24 15.74
N PRO A 36 -12.61 -7.08 16.15
CA PRO A 36 -13.23 -5.77 16.42
C PRO A 36 -12.61 -5.02 17.60
N ASP A 37 -11.97 -5.72 18.53
CA ASP A 37 -11.21 -5.18 19.66
C ASP A 37 -9.99 -4.36 19.22
N LEU A 38 -9.38 -4.72 18.07
CA LEU A 38 -8.24 -4.02 17.48
C LEU A 38 -8.65 -2.89 16.51
N ALA A 39 -9.91 -2.84 16.09
CA ALA A 39 -10.39 -2.00 15.00
C ALA A 39 -10.30 -0.48 15.24
N PRO A 40 -10.69 0.12 16.39
CA PRO A 40 -10.92 1.56 16.48
C PRO A 40 -9.69 2.42 16.16
N LYS A 41 -8.52 2.00 16.66
CA LYS A 41 -7.25 2.71 16.46
C LYS A 41 -6.61 2.37 15.11
N ASN A 42 -6.65 1.09 14.73
CA ASN A 42 -5.92 0.59 13.57
C ASN A 42 -6.64 0.88 12.25
N PHE A 43 -7.99 0.86 12.25
CA PHE A 43 -8.80 1.22 11.09
C PHE A 43 -8.50 2.65 10.64
N ARG A 44 -8.38 3.59 11.58
CA ARG A 44 -8.06 4.99 11.25
C ARG A 44 -6.67 5.16 10.64
N ARG A 45 -5.69 4.39 11.13
CA ARG A 45 -4.31 4.40 10.59
C ARG A 45 -4.27 3.80 9.18
N LEU A 46 -4.94 2.66 8.98
CA LEU A 46 -5.08 2.02 7.67
C LEU A 46 -5.83 2.90 6.67
N CYS A 47 -6.87 3.61 7.10
CA CYS A 47 -7.62 4.52 6.23
C CYS A 47 -6.74 5.67 5.72
N LYS A 48 -5.98 6.31 6.62
CA LYS A 48 -5.04 7.37 6.24
C LYS A 48 -3.98 6.90 5.26
N ILE A 49 -3.37 5.74 5.51
CA ILE A 49 -2.33 5.24 4.63
C ILE A 49 -2.89 4.75 3.29
N SER A 50 -4.09 4.18 3.29
CA SER A 50 -4.85 3.80 2.09
C SER A 50 -5.06 4.98 1.15
N GLN A 51 -5.50 6.11 1.69
CA GLN A 51 -5.71 7.34 0.91
C GLN A 51 -4.42 7.85 0.26
N ARG A 52 -3.28 7.76 0.97
CA ARG A 52 -1.97 8.14 0.43
C ARG A 52 -1.51 7.22 -0.69
N PHE A 53 -1.68 5.89 -0.53
CA PHE A 53 -1.41 4.94 -1.61
C PHE A 53 -2.34 5.14 -2.81
N GLU A 54 -3.62 5.48 -2.58
CA GLU A 54 -4.56 5.79 -3.64
C GLU A 54 -4.13 7.04 -4.42
N ALA A 55 -3.71 8.11 -3.73
CA ALA A 55 -3.17 9.30 -4.36
C ALA A 55 -1.96 8.98 -5.26
N LEU A 56 -1.00 8.19 -4.77
CA LEU A 56 0.16 7.76 -5.57
C LEU A 56 -0.26 6.88 -6.76
N SER A 57 -1.30 6.05 -6.62
CA SER A 57 -1.77 5.17 -7.71
C SER A 57 -2.44 5.91 -8.86
N ARG A 58 -2.86 7.16 -8.64
CA ARG A 58 -3.43 8.04 -9.68
C ARG A 58 -2.36 8.77 -10.50
N LEU A 59 -1.12 8.83 -9.99
CA LEU A 59 0.01 9.41 -10.70
C LEU A 59 0.53 8.44 -11.76
N HIS A 60 1.15 8.98 -12.80
CA HIS A 60 1.91 8.13 -13.70
C HIS A 60 3.14 7.59 -12.95
N PRO A 61 3.57 6.32 -13.14
CA PRO A 61 4.64 5.72 -12.35
C PRO A 61 5.98 6.48 -12.37
N GLN A 62 6.24 7.24 -13.43
CA GLN A 62 7.44 8.06 -13.56
C GLN A 62 7.44 9.32 -12.68
N ASP A 63 6.26 9.75 -12.22
CA ASP A 63 6.05 10.95 -11.41
C ASP A 63 5.93 10.61 -9.91
N VAL A 64 6.00 9.31 -9.56
CA VAL A 64 5.97 8.85 -8.18
C VAL A 64 7.34 9.04 -7.55
N ASP A 65 7.40 9.81 -6.45
CA ASP A 65 8.59 9.87 -5.61
C ASP A 65 8.82 8.53 -4.92
N GLU A 66 9.89 7.83 -5.32
CA GLU A 66 10.28 6.55 -4.73
C GLU A 66 10.60 6.65 -3.24
N ALA A 67 11.15 7.77 -2.78
CA ALA A 67 11.43 7.96 -1.35
C ALA A 67 10.14 8.06 -0.55
N GLU A 68 9.13 8.77 -1.06
CA GLU A 68 7.80 8.80 -0.45
C GLU A 68 7.14 7.42 -0.48
N LEU A 69 7.16 6.73 -1.62
CA LEU A 69 6.61 5.37 -1.74
C LEU A 69 7.25 4.42 -0.72
N ASN A 70 8.57 4.44 -0.58
CA ASN A 70 9.28 3.59 0.38
C ASN A 70 8.93 3.93 1.83
N ARG A 71 8.78 5.22 2.17
CA ARG A 71 8.31 5.65 3.51
C ARG A 71 6.91 5.13 3.80
N LEU A 72 6.00 5.22 2.83
CA LEU A 72 4.64 4.69 2.94
C LEU A 72 4.62 3.17 3.10
N LEU A 73 5.46 2.44 2.38
CA LEU A 73 5.58 0.99 2.53
C LEU A 73 6.09 0.60 3.93
N GLN A 74 7.06 1.34 4.47
CA GLN A 74 7.54 1.13 5.84
C GLN A 74 6.46 1.45 6.88
N GLU A 75 5.72 2.55 6.71
CA GLU A 75 4.61 2.91 7.59
C GLU A 75 3.52 1.83 7.58
N LEU A 76 3.17 1.29 6.41
CA LEU A 76 2.23 0.18 6.27
C LEU A 76 2.72 -1.06 7.01
N SER A 77 3.99 -1.43 6.82
CA SER A 77 4.60 -2.57 7.51
C SER A 77 4.56 -2.40 9.04
N SER A 78 4.85 -1.20 9.54
CA SER A 78 4.78 -0.89 10.97
C SER A 78 3.36 -0.98 11.53
N ILE A 79 2.35 -0.49 10.79
CA ILE A 79 0.94 -0.62 11.19
C ILE A 79 0.56 -2.10 11.31
N ILE A 80 0.94 -2.92 10.32
CA ILE A 80 0.63 -4.36 10.31
C ILE A 80 1.33 -5.10 11.46
N ALA A 81 2.62 -4.85 11.66
CA ALA A 81 3.35 -5.45 12.77
C ALA A 81 2.71 -5.08 14.12
N SER A 82 2.29 -3.82 14.29
CA SER A 82 1.61 -3.36 15.50
C SER A 82 0.23 -4.00 15.71
N MET A 83 -0.49 -4.35 14.63
CA MET A 83 -1.77 -5.07 14.74
C MET A 83 -1.54 -6.53 15.13
N GLN A 84 -0.59 -7.20 14.48
CA GLN A 84 -0.28 -8.61 14.72
C GLN A 84 0.32 -8.88 16.11
N GLN A 85 1.00 -7.91 16.71
CA GLN A 85 1.50 -8.01 18.09
C GLN A 85 0.42 -7.76 19.15
N ALA A 86 -0.70 -7.15 18.76
CA ALA A 86 -1.80 -6.82 19.67
C ALA A 86 -2.91 -7.89 19.69
N ALA A 87 -2.91 -8.80 18.71
CA ALA A 87 -3.79 -9.96 18.63
C ALA A 87 -3.21 -11.17 19.39
#